data_AF-A0A0F9VFT6-F1
#
_entry.id   AF-A0A0F9VFT6-F1
#
_cell.length_a   1.000
_cell.length_b   1.000
_cell.length_c   1.000
_cell.angle_alpha   90.00
_cell.angle_beta   90.00
_cell.angle_gamma   90.00
#
_symmetry.space_group_name_H-M   'P 1'
#
loop_
_entity.id
_entity.type
_entity.pdbx_description
1 polymer ?
#
loop_
_entity_poly.entity_id
_entity_poly.type
_entity_poly.pdbx_seq_one_letter_code
_entity_poly.pdbx_strand_id
1 'polypeptide(L)' 'MTLEKAKRIVGNQGTWALRNMVRALKMLPRLNTPEDEERLEAAKVVLKSRRI' A
#
# COMPACT_ATOMS: atom_id res chain seq x y z
N MET A 1 6.80 2.55 7.97
CA MET A 1 7.95 2.54 7.03
C MET A 1 8.24 3.95 6.48
N THR A 2 9.44 4.19 5.92
CA THR A 2 9.78 5.46 5.22
C THR A 2 9.10 5.55 3.85
N LEU A 3 8.91 6.77 3.32
CA LEU A 3 8.31 6.97 1.99
C LEU A 3 9.13 6.31 0.88
N GLU A 4 10.46 6.36 0.96
CA GLU A 4 11.33 5.72 -0.02
C GLU A 4 11.18 4.21 -0.04
N LYS A 5 11.18 3.57 1.16
CA LYS A 5 10.93 2.13 1.28
C LYS A 5 9.54 1.79 0.72
N ALA A 6 8.53 2.58 1.07
CA ALA A 6 7.17 2.36 0.59
C ALA A 6 7.08 2.41 -0.94
N LYS A 7 7.73 3.39 -1.58
CA LYS A 7 7.81 3.50 -3.04
C LYS A 7 8.54 2.32 -3.69
N ARG A 8 9.57 1.77 -3.04
CA ARG A 8 10.25 0.55 -3.53
C ARG A 8 9.34 -0.69 -3.47
N ILE A 9 8.54 -0.83 -2.41
CA ILE A 9 7.63 -1.98 -2.23
C ILE A 9 6.49 -1.94 -3.26
N VAL A 10 5.78 -0.81 -3.37
CA VAL A 10 4.60 -0.74 -4.25
C VAL A 10 4.97 -0.47 -5.70
N GLY A 11 6.16 0.08 -5.97
CA GLY A 11 6.60 0.48 -7.31
C GLY A 11 5.91 1.76 -7.81
N ASN A 12 5.93 1.96 -9.14
CA ASN A 12 5.37 3.16 -9.78
C ASN A 12 3.84 3.09 -9.98
N GLN A 13 3.10 2.89 -8.89
CA GLN A 13 1.65 2.73 -8.94
C GLN A 13 0.91 4.08 -8.94
N GLY A 14 -0.10 4.23 -9.79
CA GLY A 14 -1.00 5.37 -9.78
C GLY A 14 -1.85 5.44 -8.50
N THR A 15 -2.41 6.61 -8.18
CA THR A 15 -3.20 6.81 -6.94
C THR A 15 -4.43 5.90 -6.87
N TRP A 16 -5.07 5.64 -8.02
CA TRP A 16 -6.21 4.74 -8.12
C TRP A 16 -5.81 3.29 -7.79
N ALA A 17 -4.71 2.79 -8.37
CA ALA A 17 -4.20 1.45 -8.12
C ALA A 17 -3.85 1.23 -6.65
N LEU A 18 -3.21 2.22 -6.00
CA LEU A 18 -2.90 2.16 -4.57
C LEU A 18 -4.16 2.12 -3.70
N ARG A 19 -5.21 2.87 -4.04
CA ARG A 19 -6.49 2.82 -3.31
C ARG A 19 -7.15 1.45 -3.43
N ASN A 20 -7.12 0.84 -4.61
CA ASN A 20 -7.65 -0.50 -4.82
C ASN A 20 -6.84 -1.56 -4.08
N MET A 21 -5.51 -1.44 -4.08
CA MET A 21 -4.63 -2.30 -3.28
C MET A 21 -4.99 -2.23 -1.80
N VAL A 22 -5.14 -1.03 -1.23
CA VAL A 22 -5.56 -0.86 0.17
C VAL A 22 -6.96 -1.44 0.41
N ARG A 23 -7.89 -1.30 -0.53
CA ARG A 23 -9.24 -1.86 -0.41
C ARG A 23 -9.20 -3.38 -0.39
N ALA A 24 -8.54 -4.01 -1.37
CA ALA A 24 -8.44 -5.46 -1.49
C ALA A 24 -7.82 -6.09 -0.23
N LEU A 25 -6.68 -5.57 0.20
CA LEU A 25 -5.94 -6.08 1.37
C LEU A 25 -6.65 -5.82 2.71
N LYS A 26 -7.66 -4.93 2.75
CA LYS A 26 -8.52 -4.72 3.93
C LYS A 26 -9.76 -5.61 3.96
N MET A 27 -10.15 -6.23 2.85
CA MET A 27 -11.41 -7.00 2.79
C MET A 27 -11.32 -8.29 3.60
N LEU A 28 -10.19 -9.00 3.54
CA LEU A 28 -9.98 -10.28 4.23
C LEU A 28 -8.58 -10.30 4.89
N PRO A 29 -8.33 -9.49 5.92
CA PRO A 29 -6.99 -9.34 6.50
C PRO A 29 -6.41 -10.64 7.07
N ARG A 30 -7.27 -11.59 7.47
CA ARG A 30 -6.82 -12.91 7.95
C ARG A 30 -6.17 -13.78 6.88
N LEU A 31 -6.32 -13.43 5.61
CA LEU A 31 -5.72 -14.14 4.48
C LEU A 31 -4.47 -13.43 3.94
N ASN A 32 -4.14 -12.24 4.44
CA ASN A 32 -2.94 -11.53 4.01
C ASN A 32 -1.70 -12.30 4.46
N THR A 33 -0.75 -12.47 3.55
CA THR A 33 0.59 -12.91 3.93
C THR A 33 1.35 -11.75 4.61
N PRO A 34 2.52 -12.01 5.24
CA PRO A 34 3.38 -10.93 5.73
C PRO A 34 3.74 -9.90 4.65
N GLU A 35 3.93 -10.33 3.40
CA GLU A 35 4.22 -9.47 2.26
C GLU A 35 3.02 -8.59 1.89
N ASP A 36 1.80 -9.12 2.02
CA ASP A 36 0.57 -8.36 1.78
C ASP A 36 0.35 -7.29 2.84
N GLU A 37 0.64 -7.59 4.11
CA GLU A 37 0.64 -6.58 5.17
C GLU A 37 1.68 -5.48 4.92
N GLU A 38 2.88 -5.86 4.46
CA GLU A 38 3.91 -4.89 4.08
C GLU A 38 3.47 -4.02 2.88
N ARG A 39 2.85 -4.61 1.84
CA ARG A 39 2.26 -3.86 0.72
C ARG A 39 1.13 -2.93 1.18
N LEU A 40 0.28 -3.38 2.10
CA LEU A 40 -0.83 -2.61 2.65
C LEU A 40 -0.30 -1.38 3.40
N GLU A 41 0.71 -1.57 4.25
CA GLU A 41 1.36 -0.45 4.95
C GLU A 41 2.04 0.50 3.95
N ALA A 42 2.73 -0.03 2.94
CA ALA A 42 3.41 0.76 1.93
C ALA A 42 2.45 1.62 1.11
N ALA A 43 1.35 1.03 0.64
CA ALA A 43 0.33 1.73 -0.12
C ALA A 43 -0.31 2.85 0.70
N LYS A 44 -0.57 2.63 2.00
CA LYS A 44 -1.07 3.67 2.91
C LYS A 44 -0.09 4.84 3.05
N VAL A 45 1.21 4.58 3.20
CA VAL A 45 2.25 5.62 3.31
C VAL A 45 2.34 6.46 2.04
N VAL A 46 2.38 5.83 0.87
CA VAL A 46 2.45 6.54 -0.41
C VAL A 46 1.17 7.35 -0.67
N LEU A 47 -0.01 6.82 -0.34
CA LEU A 47 -1.26 7.58 -0.44
C LEU A 47 -1.28 8.78 0.50
N LYS A 48 -0.76 8.63 1.72
CA LYS A 48 -0.66 9.73 2.69
C LYS A 48 0.25 10.84 2.19
N SER A 49 1.38 10.51 1.56
CA SER A 49 2.29 11.53 0.98
C SER A 49 1.72 12.24 -0.24
N ARG A 50 0.71 11.64 -0.91
CA ARG A 50 0.04 12.20 -2.09
C ARG A 50 -1.22 13.01 -1.75
N ARG A 51 -1.63 13.06 -0.48
CA ARG A 51 -2.70 13.98 -0.06
C ARG A 51 -2.17 15.41 -0.22
N ILE A 52 -2.52 16.00 -1.37
CA ILE A 52 -2.71 17.44 -1.54
C ILE A 52 -3.90 17.85 -0.67
#